data_AF-X1FX64-F1
#
_entry.id   AF-X1FX64-F1
#
_cell.length_a   1.000
_cell.length_b   1.000
_cell.length_c   1.000
_cell.angle_alpha   90.00
_cell.angle_beta   90.00
_cell.angle_gamma   90.00
#
_symmetry.space_group_name_H-M   'P 1'
#
loop_
_entity.id
_entity.type
_entity.pdbx_description
1 polymer ?
#
loop_
_entity_poly.entity_id
_entity_poly.type
_entity_poly.pdbx_seq_one_letter_code
_entity_poly.pdbx_strand_id
1 'polypeptide(L)'
;MGGEFRAEGEVSLESATIAHDINCDRGEFINPDAVAFRGDGLRVKGSVFMRSGFKAEGEVRLVGATMEGQFNCRGGEFVNPNGFALNADQLTVDRHLFLNAGFKAKGTVRLASSRIGGQVNCIGG
;
A
#
# COMPACT_ATOMS: atom_id res chain seq x y z
N MET A 1 -11.93 15.84 -11.49
CA MET A 1 -11.15 15.44 -10.29
C MET A 1 -11.68 14.09 -9.83
N GLY A 2 -11.37 13.04 -10.58
CA GLY A 2 -11.71 11.66 -10.20
C GLY A 2 -10.43 10.84 -10.30
N GLY A 3 -10.22 9.92 -9.37
CA GLY A 3 -9.19 8.90 -9.54
C GLY A 3 -9.35 8.17 -10.86
N GLU A 4 -8.25 7.82 -11.54
CA GLU A 4 -8.31 7.08 -12.81
C GLU A 4 -8.89 5.67 -12.64
N PHE A 5 -8.91 5.18 -11.40
CA PHE A 5 -9.52 3.90 -11.01
C PHE A 5 -10.29 4.09 -9.70
N ARG A 6 -11.49 3.53 -9.63
CA ARG A 6 -12.30 3.45 -8.41
C ARG A 6 -12.86 2.04 -8.25
N ALA A 7 -12.74 1.49 -7.06
CA ALA A 7 -13.33 0.21 -6.67
C ALA A 7 -14.09 0.32 -5.35
N GLU A 8 -15.24 -0.34 -5.29
CA GLU A 8 -16.06 -0.51 -4.10
C GLU A 8 -16.10 -1.99 -3.72
N GLY A 9 -15.81 -2.29 -2.46
CA GLY A 9 -15.52 -3.65 -1.98
C GLY A 9 -14.02 -3.99 -2.01
N GLU A 10 -13.68 -5.24 -1.67
CA GLU A 10 -12.30 -5.72 -1.64
C GLU A 10 -11.75 -5.90 -3.06
N VAL A 11 -10.63 -5.25 -3.38
CA VAL A 11 -9.78 -5.61 -4.53
C VAL A 11 -8.71 -6.57 -4.04
N SER A 12 -8.75 -7.83 -4.53
CA SER A 12 -7.81 -8.87 -4.10
C SER A 12 -6.83 -9.25 -5.22
N LEU A 13 -5.55 -9.17 -4.89
CA LEU A 13 -4.41 -9.72 -5.63
C LEU A 13 -3.65 -10.75 -4.77
N GLU A 14 -4.37 -11.42 -3.85
CA GLU A 14 -3.80 -12.40 -2.94
C GLU A 14 -3.00 -13.48 -3.71
N SER A 15 -1.77 -13.72 -3.26
CA SER A 15 -0.82 -14.68 -3.86
C SER A 15 -0.51 -14.46 -5.34
N ALA A 16 -0.95 -13.34 -5.95
CA ALA A 16 -0.68 -13.07 -7.35
C ALA A 16 0.82 -12.84 -7.60
N THR A 17 1.26 -13.09 -8.83
CA THR A 17 2.61 -12.75 -9.29
C THR A 17 2.50 -11.76 -10.45
N ILE A 18 3.01 -10.55 -10.24
CA ILE A 18 3.05 -9.50 -11.25
C ILE A 18 4.49 -9.32 -11.73
N ALA A 19 4.71 -9.48 -13.04
CA ALA A 19 6.04 -9.46 -13.65
C ALA A 19 6.65 -8.05 -13.76
N HIS A 20 5.86 -7.00 -13.53
CA HIS A 20 6.26 -5.60 -13.60
C HIS A 20 5.63 -4.83 -12.43
N ASP A 21 5.40 -3.54 -12.60
CA ASP A 21 4.85 -2.66 -11.58
C ASP A 21 3.34 -2.84 -11.41
N ILE A 22 2.85 -2.55 -10.21
CA ILE A 22 1.43 -2.26 -9.96
C ILE A 22 1.31 -0.75 -9.76
N ASN A 23 0.53 -0.11 -10.62
CA ASN A 23 0.26 1.33 -10.51
C ASN A 23 -1.19 1.56 -10.05
N CYS A 24 -1.32 2.05 -8.82
CA CYS A 24 -2.57 2.48 -8.20
C CYS A 24 -2.55 4.00 -7.94
N ASP A 25 -1.66 4.77 -8.57
CA ASP A 25 -1.63 6.23 -8.40
C ASP A 25 -3.01 6.84 -8.66
N ARG A 26 -3.41 7.80 -7.82
CA ARG A 26 -4.75 8.43 -7.87
C ARG A 26 -5.92 7.46 -7.71
N GLY A 27 -5.71 6.17 -7.40
CA GLY A 27 -6.80 5.21 -7.25
C GLY A 27 -7.60 5.41 -5.98
N GLU A 28 -8.91 5.13 -6.04
CA GLU A 28 -9.83 5.13 -4.90
C GLU A 28 -10.30 3.70 -4.60
N PHE A 29 -9.98 3.19 -3.41
CA PHE A 29 -10.36 1.85 -2.94
C PHE A 29 -11.24 1.99 -1.71
N ILE A 30 -12.49 1.55 -1.80
CA ILE A 30 -13.52 1.86 -0.78
C ILE A 30 -14.12 0.55 -0.26
N ASN A 31 -13.72 0.16 0.94
CA ASN A 31 -14.33 -0.90 1.73
C ASN A 31 -14.19 -0.58 3.24
N PRO A 32 -14.97 0.39 3.77
CA PRO A 32 -14.84 0.86 5.15
C PRO A 32 -14.97 -0.27 6.17
N ASP A 33 -14.19 -0.19 7.25
CA ASP A 33 -14.13 -1.18 8.33
C ASP A 33 -13.77 -2.62 7.89
N ALA A 34 -13.33 -2.80 6.65
CA ALA A 34 -12.90 -4.07 6.06
C ALA A 34 -11.62 -3.89 5.23
N VAL A 35 -11.20 -4.91 4.47
CA VAL A 35 -10.03 -4.85 3.60
C VAL A 35 -10.42 -4.23 2.25
N ALA A 36 -9.85 -3.07 1.92
CA ALA A 36 -10.09 -2.40 0.64
C ALA A 36 -9.15 -2.92 -0.46
N PHE A 37 -7.92 -3.26 -0.08
CA PHE A 37 -6.94 -3.87 -0.97
C PHE A 37 -6.24 -5.03 -0.26
N ARG A 38 -6.38 -6.25 -0.79
CA ARG A 38 -5.69 -7.45 -0.29
C ARG A 38 -4.56 -7.84 -1.24
N GLY A 39 -3.34 -7.79 -0.75
CA GLY A 39 -2.13 -8.27 -1.40
C GLY A 39 -1.34 -9.21 -0.51
N ASP A 40 -2.00 -10.03 0.30
CA ASP A 40 -1.35 -11.03 1.13
C ASP A 40 -0.60 -12.02 0.23
N GLY A 41 0.69 -12.25 0.53
CA GLY A 41 1.57 -13.11 -0.28
C GLY A 41 1.83 -12.63 -1.73
N LEU A 42 1.45 -11.39 -2.08
CA LEU A 42 1.65 -10.80 -3.39
C LEU A 42 3.15 -10.74 -3.75
N ARG A 43 3.51 -11.14 -4.97
CA ARG A 43 4.88 -11.02 -5.50
C ARG A 43 4.92 -10.08 -6.69
N VAL A 44 5.70 -9.02 -6.59
CA VAL A 44 5.86 -8.00 -7.64
C VAL A 44 7.34 -7.92 -8.01
N LYS A 45 7.68 -8.24 -9.26
CA LYS A 45 9.06 -8.05 -9.75
C LYS A 45 9.40 -6.57 -9.98
N GLY A 46 8.37 -5.74 -10.09
CA GLY A 46 8.50 -4.30 -10.11
C GLY A 46 8.22 -3.66 -8.76
N SER A 47 7.68 -2.45 -8.84
CA SER A 47 7.31 -1.58 -7.74
C SER A 47 5.80 -1.54 -7.56
N VAL A 48 5.35 -1.16 -6.37
CA VAL A 48 3.95 -0.82 -6.12
C VAL A 48 3.84 0.68 -5.85
N PHE A 49 3.01 1.34 -6.63
CA PHE A 49 2.78 2.79 -6.55
C PHE A 49 1.36 3.08 -6.08
N MET A 50 1.25 3.75 -4.93
CA MET A 50 0.01 4.22 -4.31
C MET A 50 0.17 5.71 -3.98
N ARG A 51 0.47 6.52 -5.01
CA ARG A 51 0.94 7.90 -4.83
C ARG A 51 -0.10 8.94 -5.22
N SER A 52 0.22 10.18 -4.86
CA SER A 52 -0.28 11.39 -5.52
C SER A 52 -1.80 11.40 -5.69
N GLY A 53 -2.53 11.32 -4.58
CA GLY A 53 -4.00 11.28 -4.58
C GLY A 53 -4.61 9.88 -4.51
N PHE A 54 -3.79 8.83 -4.33
CA PHE A 54 -4.29 7.52 -3.91
C PHE A 54 -5.07 7.67 -2.59
N LYS A 55 -6.23 7.01 -2.51
CA LYS A 55 -7.07 6.97 -1.32
C LYS A 55 -7.58 5.55 -1.07
N ALA A 56 -7.38 5.06 0.15
CA ALA A 56 -8.01 3.84 0.63
C ALA A 56 -8.89 4.14 1.86
N GLU A 57 -10.15 3.74 1.79
CA GLU A 57 -11.07 3.68 2.93
C GLU A 57 -11.29 2.21 3.28
N GLY A 58 -10.69 1.75 4.37
CA GLY A 58 -10.47 0.34 4.69
C GLY A 58 -8.99 -0.01 4.81
N GLU A 59 -8.68 -1.25 5.20
CA GLU A 59 -7.31 -1.75 5.34
C GLU A 59 -6.68 -1.98 3.96
N VAL A 60 -5.47 -1.44 3.75
CA VAL A 60 -4.55 -1.92 2.73
C VAL A 60 -3.66 -2.98 3.37
N ARG A 61 -3.83 -4.23 2.94
CA ARG A 61 -3.19 -5.40 3.55
C ARG A 61 -2.19 -6.03 2.58
N LEU A 62 -0.94 -6.15 3.01
CA LEU A 62 0.21 -6.62 2.23
C LEU A 62 1.03 -7.64 3.03
N VAL A 63 0.37 -8.49 3.82
CA VAL A 63 1.09 -9.37 4.74
C VAL A 63 1.90 -10.40 3.96
N GLY A 64 3.20 -10.48 4.22
CA GLY A 64 4.11 -11.39 3.53
C GLY A 64 4.32 -11.07 2.03
N ALA A 65 3.92 -9.88 1.56
CA ALA A 65 4.16 -9.47 0.20
C ALA A 65 5.66 -9.27 -0.07
N THR A 66 6.09 -9.44 -1.32
CA THR A 66 7.46 -9.23 -1.77
C THR A 66 7.48 -8.33 -3.00
N MET A 67 8.35 -7.32 -2.99
CA MET A 67 8.54 -6.38 -4.08
C MET A 67 10.04 -6.25 -4.38
N GLU A 68 10.47 -6.62 -5.59
CA GLU A 68 11.87 -6.42 -6.02
C GLU A 68 12.16 -4.92 -6.29
N GLY A 69 11.11 -4.12 -6.50
CA GLY A 69 11.18 -2.68 -6.66
C GLY A 69 11.02 -1.91 -5.34
N GLN A 70 10.30 -0.79 -5.44
CA GLN A 70 9.97 0.07 -4.30
C GLN A 70 8.50 -0.07 -3.91
N PHE A 71 8.18 0.21 -2.65
CA PHE A 71 6.81 0.46 -2.21
C PHE A 71 6.65 1.95 -1.94
N ASN A 72 5.84 2.63 -2.75
CA ASN A 72 5.77 4.08 -2.76
C ASN A 72 4.35 4.58 -2.50
N CYS A 73 4.12 5.10 -1.30
CA CYS A 73 2.86 5.67 -0.83
C CYS A 73 2.90 7.20 -0.76
N ARG A 74 3.84 7.84 -1.48
CA ARG A 74 4.07 9.29 -1.40
C ARG A 74 2.79 10.07 -1.66
N GLY A 75 2.34 10.87 -0.70
CA GLY A 75 1.12 11.67 -0.81
C GLY A 75 -0.19 10.87 -0.89
N GLY A 76 -0.19 9.59 -0.49
CA GLY A 76 -1.39 8.76 -0.39
C GLY A 76 -2.12 8.93 0.95
N GLU A 77 -3.44 8.72 0.96
CA GLU A 77 -4.29 8.74 2.15
C GLU A 77 -4.87 7.35 2.43
N PHE A 78 -4.60 6.84 3.64
CA PHE A 78 -5.04 5.52 4.10
C PHE A 78 -5.93 5.71 5.34
N VAL A 79 -7.18 5.25 5.29
CA VAL A 79 -8.19 5.54 6.32
C VAL A 79 -8.85 4.26 6.81
N ASN A 80 -8.49 3.84 8.01
CA ASN A 80 -9.17 2.81 8.79
C ASN A 80 -9.02 3.12 10.29
N PRO A 81 -9.79 4.09 10.83
CA PRO A 81 -9.49 4.74 12.12
C PRO A 81 -9.41 3.79 13.31
N ASN A 82 -10.18 2.70 13.29
CA ASN A 82 -10.28 1.73 14.38
C ASN A 82 -9.42 0.48 14.16
N GLY A 83 -8.60 0.45 13.10
CA GLY A 83 -7.83 -0.73 12.70
C GLY A 83 -6.51 -0.40 12.03
N PHE A 84 -6.05 -1.29 11.16
CA PHE A 84 -4.88 -1.04 10.31
C PHE A 84 -5.30 -0.25 9.07
N ALA A 85 -4.73 0.93 8.90
CA ALA A 85 -4.84 1.67 7.64
C ALA A 85 -3.90 1.05 6.59
N LEU A 86 -2.70 0.63 7.03
CA LEU A 86 -1.74 -0.12 6.24
C LEU A 86 -1.14 -1.24 7.09
N ASN A 87 -1.38 -2.48 6.70
CA ASN A 87 -0.77 -3.65 7.31
C ASN A 87 0.23 -4.28 6.33
N ALA A 88 1.50 -4.05 6.58
CA ALA A 88 2.63 -4.54 5.80
C ALA A 88 3.56 -5.41 6.66
N ASP A 89 2.98 -6.20 7.56
CA ASP A 89 3.72 -7.19 8.34
C ASP A 89 4.39 -8.20 7.41
N GLN A 90 5.65 -8.54 7.69
CA GLN A 90 6.47 -9.45 6.88
C GLN A 90 6.67 -8.99 5.42
N LEU A 91 6.40 -7.72 5.10
CA LEU A 91 6.67 -7.16 3.78
C LEU A 91 8.18 -7.19 3.51
N THR A 92 8.56 -7.68 2.32
CA THR A 92 9.93 -7.53 1.80
C THR A 92 9.92 -6.55 0.63
N VAL A 93 10.75 -5.51 0.71
CA VAL A 93 10.98 -4.55 -0.38
C VAL A 93 12.49 -4.48 -0.62
N ASP A 94 12.94 -4.84 -1.82
CA ASP A 94 14.38 -4.88 -2.10
C ASP A 94 14.98 -3.48 -2.26
N ARG A 95 14.16 -2.49 -2.65
CA ARG A 95 14.57 -1.09 -2.72
C ARG A 95 13.96 -0.28 -1.57
N HIS A 96 13.21 0.77 -1.88
CA HIS A 96 12.83 1.79 -0.91
C HIS A 96 11.37 1.67 -0.47
N LEU A 97 11.12 2.05 0.78
CA LEU A 97 9.78 2.31 1.30
C LEU A 97 9.59 3.82 1.47
N PHE A 98 8.60 4.38 0.77
CA PHE A 98 8.25 5.80 0.86
C PHE A 98 6.89 6.01 1.50
N LEU A 99 6.89 6.55 2.72
CA LEU A 99 5.72 6.99 3.48
C LEU A 99 5.84 8.52 3.73
N ASN A 100 6.11 9.28 2.67
CA ASN A 100 6.56 10.67 2.78
C ASN A 100 5.74 11.65 1.92
N ALA A 101 6.12 12.93 1.99
CA ALA A 101 5.56 14.04 1.20
C ALA A 101 4.02 14.06 1.18
N GLY A 102 3.43 14.16 2.36
CA GLY A 102 1.99 14.24 2.55
C GLY A 102 1.29 12.88 2.61
N PHE A 103 2.03 11.79 2.82
CA PHE A 103 1.44 10.53 3.25
C PHE A 103 0.57 10.78 4.50
N LYS A 104 -0.61 10.16 4.57
CA LYS A 104 -1.52 10.27 5.70
C LYS A 104 -2.08 8.91 6.03
N ALA A 105 -2.05 8.55 7.31
CA ALA A 105 -2.74 7.38 7.82
C ALA A 105 -3.66 7.78 8.97
N LYS A 106 -4.94 7.43 8.87
CA LYS A 106 -5.90 7.48 9.98
C LYS A 106 -6.18 6.06 10.40
N GLY A 107 -5.47 5.59 11.43
CA GLY A 107 -5.39 4.19 11.80
C GLY A 107 -3.94 3.76 11.94
N THR A 108 -3.71 2.49 12.21
CA THR A 108 -2.36 1.97 12.43
C THR A 108 -1.65 1.67 11.13
N VAL A 109 -0.38 2.09 11.01
CA VAL A 109 0.57 1.60 10.00
C VAL A 109 1.48 0.59 10.67
N ARG A 110 1.52 -0.64 10.16
CA ARG A 110 2.28 -1.74 10.76
C ARG A 110 3.23 -2.36 9.76
N LEU A 111 4.48 -2.55 10.19
CA LEU A 111 5.61 -3.04 9.40
C LEU A 111 6.38 -4.14 10.16
N ALA A 112 5.70 -4.89 11.03
CA ALA A 112 6.36 -5.83 11.93
C ALA A 112 7.06 -6.93 11.11
N SER A 113 8.32 -7.22 11.45
CA SER A 113 9.16 -8.19 10.74
C SER A 113 9.35 -7.89 9.23
N SER A 114 9.11 -6.65 8.80
CA SER A 114 9.39 -6.25 7.42
C SER A 114 10.89 -6.12 7.17
N ARG A 115 11.31 -6.38 5.93
CA ARG A 115 12.69 -6.18 5.44
C ARG A 115 12.67 -5.19 4.30
N ILE A 116 13.36 -4.06 4.49
CA ILE A 116 13.53 -3.03 3.47
C ILE A 116 15.02 -2.97 3.14
N GLY A 117 15.38 -3.28 1.89
CA GLY A 117 16.77 -3.35 1.44
C GLY A 117 17.42 -1.97 1.29
N GLY A 118 16.61 -0.97 0.98
CA GLY A 118 17.02 0.43 0.88
C GLY A 118 16.49 1.27 2.05
N GLN A 119 16.20 2.53 1.73
CA GLN A 119 15.74 3.50 2.72
C GLN A 119 14.27 3.34 3.07
N VAL A 120 13.95 3.57 4.34
CA VAL A 120 12.60 3.91 4.80
C VAL A 120 12.55 5.43 4.96
N ASN A 121 11.74 6.10 4.16
CA ASN A 121 11.59 7.55 4.20
C ASN A 121 10.17 7.92 4.64
N CYS A 122 10.08 8.56 5.80
CA CYS A 122 8.83 9.04 6.39
C CYS A 122 8.81 10.58 6.53
N ILE A 123 9.68 11.30 5.82
CA ILE A 123 9.83 12.75 6.00
C ILE A 123 8.59 13.49 5.46
N GLY A 124 7.92 14.25 6.33
CA GLY A 124 6.74 15.03 5.97
C GLY A 124 5.51 14.18 5.63
N GLY A 125 5.46 12.94 6.12
CA GLY A 125 4.23 12.15 6.25
C GLY A 125 3.67 12.19 7.66
#